data_AF-A0A6B3GEB0-F1
#
_entry.id   AF-A0A6B3GEB0-F1
#
_cell.length_a   1.000
_cell.length_b   1.000
_cell.length_c   1.000
_cell.angle_alpha   90.00
_cell.angle_beta   90.00
_cell.angle_gamma   90.00
#
_symmetry.space_group_name_H-M   'P 1'
#
loop_
_entity.id
_entity.type
_entity.pdbx_description
1 polymer ?
#
loop_
_entity_poly.entity_id
_entity_poly.type
_entity_poly.pdbx_seq_one_letter_code
_entity_poly.pdbx_strand_id
1 'polypeptide(L)' 'MTTHTLRSKRRRSALRNAAFMSPWLIGFSFFFAYPMVSTVYFSFTSYDGFGAPAFNGLTNWTYVFRD' A
#
# COMPACT_ATOMS: atom_id res chain seq x y z
N MET A 1 10.18 -23.34 36.57
CA MET A 1 8.83 -23.46 35.97
C MET A 1 8.56 -22.15 35.22
N THR A 2 8.78 -22.09 33.92
CA THR A 2 8.62 -20.87 33.12
C THR A 2 7.14 -20.54 32.96
N THR A 3 6.68 -19.48 33.61
CA THR A 3 5.28 -19.04 33.58
C THR A 3 4.96 -18.45 32.21
N HIS A 4 4.55 -19.31 31.26
CA HIS A 4 4.02 -18.84 29.99
C HIS A 4 2.65 -18.18 30.21
N THR A 5 2.65 -16.86 30.38
CA THR A 5 1.42 -16.08 30.51
C THR A 5 0.58 -16.23 29.23
N LEU A 6 -0.75 -16.32 29.35
CA LEU A 6 -1.68 -16.50 28.23
C LEU A 6 -1.47 -15.46 27.11
N ARG A 7 -1.05 -14.25 27.47
CA ARG A 7 -0.69 -13.15 26.56
C ARG A 7 0.49 -13.50 25.65
N SER A 8 1.54 -14.14 26.19
CA SER A 8 2.71 -14.57 25.41
C SER A 8 2.33 -15.64 24.38
N LYS A 9 1.44 -16.58 24.75
CA LYS A 9 0.94 -17.62 23.82
C LYS A 9 0.11 -17.00 22.69
N ARG A 10 -0.78 -16.05 23.01
CA ARG A 10 -1.60 -15.34 22.00
C ARG A 10 -0.75 -14.55 21.01
N ARG A 11 0.28 -13.83 21.49
CA ARG A 11 1.20 -13.08 20.63
C ARG A 11 1.99 -14.00 19.68
N ARG A 12 2.48 -15.14 20.17
CA ARG A 12 3.19 -16.13 19.33
C ARG A 12 2.28 -16.70 18.23
N SER A 13 1.01 -16.98 18.56
CA SER A 13 0.05 -17.45 17.56
C SER A 13 -0.25 -16.38 16.51
N ALA A 14 -0.42 -15.12 16.92
CA ALA A 14 -0.67 -14.01 16.00
C ALA A 14 0.51 -13.81 15.03
N LEU A 15 1.75 -13.84 15.54
CA LEU A 15 2.95 -13.72 14.72
C LEU A 15 3.09 -14.89 13.74
N ARG A 16 2.78 -16.12 14.15
CA ARG A 16 2.79 -17.28 13.25
C ARG A 16 1.76 -17.15 12.14
N ASN A 17 0.55 -16.71 12.47
CA ASN A 17 -0.50 -16.48 11.47
C ASN A 17 -0.09 -15.37 10.49
N ALA A 18 0.46 -14.27 11.00
CA ALA A 18 0.98 -13.19 10.16
C ALA A 18 2.12 -13.65 9.25
N ALA A 19 3.05 -14.47 9.75
CA ALA A 19 4.14 -15.04 8.95
C ALA A 19 3.62 -16.00 7.87
N PHE A 20 2.56 -16.76 8.15
CA PHE A 20 1.94 -17.63 7.15
C PHE A 20 1.23 -16.83 6.05
N MET A 21 0.58 -15.73 6.41
CA MET A 21 -0.09 -14.83 5.46
C MET A 21 0.87 -13.90 4.73
N SER A 22 2.12 -13.75 5.18
CA SER A 22 3.03 -12.74 4.65
C SER A 22 3.34 -12.89 3.16
N PRO A 23 3.51 -14.10 2.57
CA PRO A 23 3.76 -14.19 1.13
C PRO A 23 2.59 -13.65 0.31
N TRP A 24 1.36 -13.95 0.72
CA TRP A 24 0.16 -13.43 0.06
C TRP A 24 0.01 -11.92 0.25
N LEU A 25 0.23 -11.42 1.48
CA LEU A 25 0.16 -9.97 1.77
C LEU A 25 1.21 -9.19 0.98
N ILE A 26 2.44 -9.71 0.89
CA ILE A 26 3.51 -9.12 0.08
C ILE A 26 3.06 -9.10 -1.38
N GLY A 27 2.59 -10.22 -1.93
CA GLY A 27 2.10 -10.28 -3.31
C GLY A 27 0.99 -9.27 -3.58
N PHE A 28 -0.05 -9.24 -2.73
CA PHE A 28 -1.14 -8.27 -2.83
C PHE A 28 -0.64 -6.82 -2.77
N SER A 29 0.26 -6.50 -1.84
CA SER A 29 0.81 -5.16 -1.70
C SER A 29 1.59 -4.71 -2.94
N PHE A 30 2.44 -5.57 -3.50
CA PHE A 30 3.26 -5.21 -4.67
C PHE A 30 2.49 -5.20 -5.98
N PHE A 31 1.62 -6.18 -6.20
CA PHE A 31 0.95 -6.36 -7.50
C PHE A 31 -0.43 -5.68 -7.59
N PHE A 32 -1.04 -5.33 -6.46
CA PHE A 32 -2.38 -4.72 -6.45
C PHE A 32 -2.39 -3.36 -5.74
N ALA A 33 -1.98 -3.32 -4.46
CA ALA A 33 -2.07 -2.09 -3.68
C ALA A 33 -1.13 -1.01 -4.23
N TYR A 34 0.10 -1.36 -4.59
CA TYR A 34 1.09 -0.43 -5.12
C TYR A 34 0.63 0.23 -6.43
N PRO A 35 0.21 -0.50 -7.48
CA PRO A 35 -0.33 0.13 -8.69
C PRO A 35 -1.53 1.02 -8.41
N MET A 36 -2.46 0.59 -7.55
CA MET A 36 -3.65 1.38 -7.22
C MET A 36 -3.30 2.71 -6.53
N VAL A 37 -2.39 2.70 -5.56
CA VAL A 37 -1.90 3.94 -4.92
C VAL A 37 -1.12 4.80 -5.92
N SER A 38 -0.35 4.19 -6.81
CA SER A 38 0.39 4.92 -7.84
C SER A 38 -0.54 5.66 -8.80
N THR A 39 -1.68 5.08 -9.19
CA THR A 39 -2.70 5.75 -10.00
C THR A 39 -3.24 6.99 -9.30
N VAL A 40 -3.55 6.88 -8.00
CA VAL A 40 -3.99 8.04 -7.21
C VAL A 40 -2.88 9.10 -7.15
N TYR A 41 -1.63 8.72 -6.85
CA TYR A 41 -0.50 9.65 -6.81
C TYR A 41 -0.28 10.37 -8.15
N PHE A 42 -0.24 9.61 -9.25
CA PHE A 42 -0.04 10.18 -10.59
C PHE A 42 -1.22 11.05 -11.03
N SER A 43 -2.43 10.86 -10.50
CA SER A 43 -3.54 11.78 -10.77
C SER A 43 -3.29 13.22 -10.32
N PHE A 44 -2.38 13.44 -9.35
CA PHE A 44 -1.97 14.77 -8.88
C PHE A 44 -0.64 15.26 -9.49
N THR A 45 -0.21 14.60 -10.57
CA THR A 45 1.08 14.83 -11.19
C THR A 45 0.90 15.02 -12.70
N SER A 46 1.70 15.90 -13.30
CA SER A 46 1.94 15.89 -14.74
C SER A 46 3.02 14.83 -15.04
N TYR A 47 2.59 13.70 -15.61
CA TYR A 47 3.47 12.56 -15.90
C TYR A 47 3.10 11.93 -17.24
N ASP A 48 4.07 11.86 -18.15
CA ASP A 48 3.92 11.36 -19.52
C ASP A 48 4.48 9.93 -19.70
N GLY A 49 5.03 9.33 -18.64
CA GLY A 49 5.63 8.00 -18.65
C GLY A 49 7.10 7.96 -19.09
N PHE A 50 7.67 9.07 -19.56
CA PHE A 50 9.07 9.14 -20.03
C PHE A 50 9.93 10.06 -19.18
N GLY A 51 9.34 11.11 -18.59
CA GLY A 51 10.01 12.07 -17.69
C GLY A 51 9.85 11.77 -16.21
N ALA A 52 10.44 12.58 -15.34
CA ALA A 52 10.14 12.50 -13.91
C ALA A 52 8.73 13.07 -13.63
N PRO A 53 7.91 12.43 -12.78
CA PRO A 53 6.60 12.95 -12.39
C PRO A 53 6.73 14.33 -11.72
N ALA A 54 6.08 15.35 -12.27
CA ALA A 54 6.03 16.70 -11.69
C ALA A 54 4.68 16.96 -10.97
N PHE A 55 4.70 17.12 -9.65
CA PHE A 55 3.49 17.38 -8.87
C PHE A 55 2.82 18.70 -9.30
N ASN A 56 1.57 18.64 -9.76
CA ASN A 56 0.80 19.79 -10.25
C ASN A 56 -0.51 20.00 -9.46
N GLY A 57 -0.66 19.31 -8.33
CA GLY A 57 -1.80 19.46 -7.42
C GLY A 57 -3.11 19.01 -8.07
N LEU A 58 -4.12 19.87 -8.02
CA LEU A 58 -5.48 19.56 -8.52
C LEU A 58 -5.68 19.93 -10.00
N THR A 59 -4.65 20.36 -10.72
CA THR A 59 -4.77 20.83 -12.10
C THR A 59 -5.45 19.79 -13.01
N ASN A 60 -5.03 18.52 -12.92
CA ASN A 60 -5.64 17.43 -13.70
C ASN A 60 -7.13 17.23 -13.37
N TRP A 61 -7.49 17.34 -12.09
CA TRP A 61 -8.88 17.24 -11.64
C TRP A 61 -9.71 18.43 -12.12
N THR A 62 -9.16 19.65 -12.10
CA THR A 62 -9.88 20.82 -12.63
C THR A 62 -10.16 20.72 -14.12
N TYR A 63 -9.27 20.09 -14.90
CA TYR A 63 -9.51 19.80 -16.31
C TYR A 63 -10.71 18.84 -16.46
N VAL A 64 -10.69 17.71 -15.76
CA VAL A 64 -11.77 16.69 -15.80
C VAL A 64 -13.15 17.24 -15.41
N PHE A 65 -13.22 18.25 -14.53
CA PHE A 65 -14.49 18.83 -14.08
C PHE A 65 -14.93 20.08 -14.85
N ARG A 66 -14.08 20.64 -15.71
CA ARG A 66 -14.37 21.88 -16.45
C ARG A 66 -14.58 21.66 -17.95
N ASP A 67 -14.11 20.55 -18.49
CA ASP A 67 -14.44 20.05 -19.84
C ASP A 67 -15.50 18.94 -19.75
#